data_AF-X0ZJX1-F1
#
_entry.id   AF-X0ZJX1-F1
#
_cell.length_a   1.000
_cell.length_b   1.000
_cell.length_c   1.000
_cell.angle_alpha   90.00
_cell.angle_beta   90.00
_cell.angle_gamma   90.00
#
_symmetry.space_group_name_H-M   'P 1'
#
loop_
_entity.id
_entity.type
_entity.pdbx_description
1 polymer ?
#
loop_
_entity_poly.entity_id
_entity_poly.type
_entity_poly.pdbx_seq_one_letter_code
_entity_poly.pdbx_strand_id
1 'polypeptide(L)'
;PELYAEGHIPGAVRCDPYEVEAYIDDVIGVTVAADKVIVYCEGGECEDSIFMCRELLEAGLGFESIYVYTGGWDEWVKQGQPVQERCIE
;
A
#
# COMPACT_ATOMS: atom_id res chain seq x y z
N PRO A 1 11.64 0.60 3.94
CA PRO A 1 11.47 0.27 5.38
C PRO A 1 11.32 1.50 6.29
N GLU A 2 12.17 2.52 6.13
CA GLU A 2 12.16 3.75 6.95
C GLU A 2 10.90 4.61 6.72
N LEU A 3 10.54 4.90 5.47
CA LEU A 3 9.43 5.80 5.12
C LEU A 3 8.08 5.39 5.74
N TYR A 4 7.70 4.11 5.66
CA TYR A 4 6.46 3.62 6.28
C TYR A 4 6.47 3.77 7.81
N ALA A 5 7.63 3.60 8.46
CA ALA A 5 7.73 3.75 9.91
C ALA A 5 7.62 5.23 10.33
N GLU A 6 8.16 6.14 9.52
CA GLU A 6 8.09 7.59 9.69
C GLU A 6 6.68 8.16 9.46
N GLY A 7 5.86 7.47 8.67
CA GLY A 7 4.45 7.82 8.50
C GLY A 7 3.75 7.03 7.39
N HIS A 8 2.49 6.69 7.61
CA HIS A 8 1.64 6.04 6.62
C HIS A 8 0.17 6.42 6.82
N ILE A 9 -0.65 6.10 5.82
CA ILE A 9 -2.11 6.26 5.90
C ILE A 9 -2.62 5.32 7.01
N PRO A 10 -3.46 5.78 7.95
CA PRO A 10 -3.95 4.95 9.04
C PRO A 10 -4.57 3.64 8.58
N GLY A 11 -4.15 2.53 9.19
CA GLY A 11 -4.59 1.18 8.83
C GLY A 11 -3.96 0.61 7.54
N ALA A 12 -3.06 1.35 6.88
CA ALA A 12 -2.30 0.81 5.75
C ALA A 12 -1.41 -0.35 6.22
N VAL A 13 -1.39 -1.43 5.44
CA VAL A 13 -0.51 -2.57 5.66
C VAL A 13 0.73 -2.40 4.78
N ARG A 14 1.90 -2.61 5.37
CA ARG A 14 3.16 -2.54 4.65
C ARG A 14 3.22 -3.62 3.58
N CYS A 15 3.66 -3.24 2.39
CA CYS A 15 4.00 -4.11 1.29
C CYS A 15 5.24 -3.56 0.57
N ASP A 16 5.93 -4.41 -0.19
CA ASP A 16 7.10 -4.03 -0.97
C ASP A 16 7.15 -4.90 -2.24
N PRO A 17 7.02 -4.32 -3.45
CA PRO A 17 7.03 -5.09 -4.70
C PRO A 17 8.42 -5.68 -5.03
N TYR A 18 9.47 -5.30 -4.30
CA TYR A 18 10.83 -5.84 -4.49
C TYR A 18 11.19 -6.91 -3.44
N GLU A 19 10.36 -7.06 -2.41
CA GLU A 19 10.48 -8.08 -1.35
C GLU A 19 9.15 -8.81 -1.16
N VAL A 20 8.48 -9.16 -2.27
CA VAL A 20 7.10 -9.69 -2.28
C VAL A 20 6.93 -10.88 -1.35
N GLU A 21 7.86 -11.83 -1.37
CA GLU A 21 7.80 -13.04 -0.56
C GLU A 21 7.80 -12.76 0.95
N ALA A 22 8.31 -11.60 1.37
CA ALA A 22 8.32 -11.21 2.79
C ALA A 22 6.98 -10.62 3.28
N TYR A 23 6.13 -10.13 2.37
CA TYR A 23 4.91 -9.39 2.74
C TYR A 23 3.62 -9.96 2.13
N ILE A 24 3.70 -10.72 1.05
CA ILE A 24 2.52 -11.07 0.24
C ILE A 24 1.49 -11.86 1.05
N ASP A 25 1.90 -12.80 1.90
CA ASP A 25 0.96 -13.58 2.72
C ASP A 25 0.15 -12.70 3.68
N ASP A 26 0.79 -11.73 4.34
CA ASP A 26 0.13 -10.78 5.24
C ASP A 26 -0.83 -9.88 4.46
N VAL A 27 -0.41 -9.40 3.28
CA VAL A 27 -1.22 -8.54 2.41
C VAL A 27 -2.42 -9.31 1.88
N ILE A 28 -2.26 -10.55 1.43
CA ILE A 28 -3.37 -11.40 0.97
C ILE A 28 -4.34 -11.70 2.11
N GLY A 29 -3.82 -12.01 3.31
CA GLY A 29 -4.62 -12.28 4.50
C GLY A 29 -5.60 -11.16 4.84
N VAL A 30 -5.20 -9.89 4.65
CA VAL A 30 -6.07 -8.73 4.90
C VAL A 30 -6.93 -8.35 3.70
N THR A 31 -6.45 -8.56 2.47
CA THR A 31 -7.13 -8.09 1.25
C THR A 31 -8.21 -9.05 0.75
N VAL A 32 -8.14 -10.35 1.05
CA VAL A 32 -9.11 -11.34 0.56
C VAL A 32 -10.55 -11.08 1.02
N ALA A 33 -10.73 -10.40 2.15
CA ALA A 33 -12.03 -10.03 2.70
C ALA A 33 -12.45 -8.59 2.34
N ALA A 34 -11.62 -7.84 1.62
CA ALA A 34 -11.86 -6.45 1.32
C ALA A 34 -12.69 -6.28 0.03
N ASP A 35 -13.69 -5.40 0.06
CA ASP A 35 -14.43 -5.00 -1.13
C ASP A 35 -13.56 -4.20 -2.12
N LYS A 36 -12.56 -3.48 -1.58
CA LYS A 36 -11.60 -2.67 -2.33
C LYS A 36 -10.23 -2.72 -1.67
N VAL A 37 -9.22 -2.92 -2.49
CA VAL A 37 -7.80 -2.87 -2.14
C VAL A 37 -7.22 -1.62 -2.76
N ILE A 38 -6.73 -0.70 -1.93
CA ILE A 38 -6.13 0.56 -2.37
C ILE A 38 -4.61 0.45 -2.15
N VAL A 39 -3.85 0.56 -3.23
CA VAL A 39 -2.39 0.54 -3.23
C VAL A 39 -1.87 1.95 -3.50
N TYR A 40 -0.88 2.38 -2.74
CA TYR A 40 -0.26 3.69 -2.87
C TYR A 40 1.25 3.61 -2.59
N CYS A 41 1.99 4.59 -3.08
CA CYS A 41 3.39 4.82 -2.71
C CYS A 41 3.58 6.32 -2.40
N GLU A 42 4.77 6.90 -2.62
CA GLU A 42 5.01 8.33 -2.37
C GLU A 42 4.03 9.23 -3.16
N GLY A 43 3.73 8.87 -4.40
CA GLY A 43 2.96 9.68 -5.34
C GLY A 43 3.83 10.21 -6.48
N GLY A 44 3.25 11.07 -7.34
CA GLY A 44 3.99 11.67 -8.46
C GLY A 44 4.38 10.65 -9.54
N GLU A 45 5.68 10.53 -9.82
CA GLU A 45 6.25 9.60 -10.81
C GLU A 45 6.62 8.22 -10.20
N CYS A 46 6.30 7.99 -8.92
CA CYS A 46 6.53 6.70 -8.28
C CYS A 46 5.65 5.60 -8.89
N GLU A 47 6.29 4.54 -9.40
CA GLU A 47 5.61 3.40 -10.05
C GLU A 47 5.44 2.19 -9.12
N ASP A 48 5.97 2.22 -7.89
CA ASP A 48 5.97 1.07 -6.97
C ASP A 48 4.56 0.55 -6.68
N SER A 49 3.59 1.46 -6.59
CA SER A 49 2.18 1.09 -6.42
C SER A 49 1.63 0.26 -7.60
N ILE A 50 2.11 0.51 -8.82
CA ILE A 50 1.74 -0.25 -10.02
C ILE A 50 2.38 -1.64 -9.99
N PHE A 51 3.66 -1.73 -9.63
CA PHE A 51 4.34 -3.02 -9.49
C PHE A 51 3.65 -3.87 -8.43
N MET A 52 3.31 -3.29 -7.27
CA MET A 52 2.61 -4.03 -6.23
C MET A 52 1.21 -4.49 -6.66
N CYS A 53 0.47 -3.68 -7.43
CA CYS A 53 -0.80 -4.12 -8.01
C CYS A 53 -0.63 -5.34 -8.91
N ARG A 54 0.45 -5.39 -9.70
CA ARG A 54 0.76 -6.56 -10.55
C ARG A 54 1.00 -7.81 -9.71
N GLU A 55 1.80 -7.71 -8.65
CA GLU A 55 2.06 -8.84 -7.75
C GLU A 55 0.78 -9.35 -7.08
N LEU A 56 -0.13 -8.46 -6.70
CA LEU A 56 -1.44 -8.83 -6.16
C LEU A 56 -2.33 -9.57 -7.17
N LEU A 57 -2.32 -9.14 -8.44
CA LEU A 57 -3.01 -9.84 -9.52
C LEU A 57 -2.40 -11.23 -9.75
N GLU A 58 -1.06 -11.34 -9.76
CA GLU A 58 -0.36 -12.62 -9.90
C GLU A 58 -0.64 -13.55 -8.70
N ALA A 59 -0.84 -13.00 -7.50
CA ALA A 59 -1.28 -13.71 -6.29
C ALA A 59 -2.78 -14.08 -6.27
N GLY A 60 -3.54 -13.69 -7.30
CA GLY A 60 -4.92 -14.13 -7.51
C GLY A 60 -6.02 -13.17 -7.07
N LEU A 61 -5.69 -11.92 -6.71
CA LEU A 61 -6.72 -10.90 -6.49
C LEU A 61 -7.38 -10.50 -7.81
N GLY A 62 -8.68 -10.20 -7.74
CA GLY A 62 -9.45 -9.77 -8.90
C GLY A 62 -9.14 -8.33 -9.29
N PHE A 63 -8.90 -8.06 -10.58
CA PHE A 63 -8.64 -6.71 -11.11
C PHE A 63 -9.72 -5.68 -10.73
N GLU A 64 -10.99 -6.09 -10.59
CA GLU A 64 -12.10 -5.22 -10.22
C GLU A 64 -12.04 -4.71 -8.76
N SER A 65 -11.21 -5.36 -7.93
CA SER A 65 -11.04 -5.04 -6.52
C SER A 65 -9.80 -4.20 -6.21
N ILE A 66 -8.87 -4.03 -7.16
CA ILE A 66 -7.59 -3.33 -6.92
C ILE A 66 -7.64 -1.92 -7.54
N TYR A 67 -7.26 -0.93 -6.74
CA TYR A 67 -7.24 0.48 -7.11
C TYR A 67 -5.91 1.10 -6.72
N VAL A 68 -5.41 1.99 -7.56
CA VAL A 68 -4.20 2.78 -7.27
C VAL A 68 -4.62 4.16 -6.79
N TYR A 69 -4.11 4.58 -5.64
CA TYR A 69 -4.21 5.98 -5.22
C TYR A 69 -3.00 6.76 -5.73
N THR A 70 -3.15 7.38 -6.90
CA THR A 70 -2.05 8.04 -7.64
C THR A 70 -1.51 9.29 -6.96
N GLY A 71 -2.31 9.95 -6.12
CA GLY A 71 -1.86 11.09 -5.32
C GLY A 71 -0.84 10.67 -4.25
N GLY A 72 -0.85 9.40 -3.87
CA GLY A 72 0.11 8.82 -2.95
C GLY A 72 0.11 9.47 -1.57
N TRP A 73 1.22 9.24 -0.87
CA TRP A 73 1.52 9.85 0.40
C TRP A 73 1.58 11.38 0.33
N ASP A 74 2.23 11.93 -0.70
CA ASP A 74 2.40 13.36 -0.92
C ASP A 74 1.08 14.14 -0.92
N GLU A 75 0.09 13.66 -1.67
CA GLU A 75 -1.22 14.30 -1.70
C GLU A 75 -1.93 14.18 -0.34
N TRP A 76 -1.86 13.01 0.29
CA TRP A 76 -2.50 12.73 1.58
C TRP A 76 -2.03 13.70 2.67
N VAL A 77 -0.71 13.85 2.82
CA VAL A 77 -0.12 14.76 3.81
C VAL A 77 -0.38 16.22 3.46
N LYS A 78 -0.33 16.59 2.18
CA LYS A 78 -0.60 17.96 1.71
C LYS A 78 -2.04 18.40 2.00
N GLN A 79 -2.97 17.45 2.02
CA GLN A 79 -4.38 17.70 2.39
C GLN A 79 -4.59 17.76 3.91
N GLY A 80 -3.57 17.51 4.73
CA GLY A 80 -3.68 17.51 6.19
C GLY A 80 -4.50 16.33 6.73
N GLN A 81 -4.52 15.22 6.00
CA GLN A 81 -5.24 14.01 6.41
C GLN A 81 -4.53 13.34 7.60
N PRO A 82 -5.24 12.50 8.38
CA PRO A 82 -4.64 11.80 9.52
C PRO A 82 -3.50 10.87 9.10
N VAL A 83 -2.44 10.81 9.91
CA VAL A 83 -1.28 9.94 9.69
C VAL A 83 -1.12 8.98 10.86
N GLN A 84 -0.61 7.79 10.58
CA GLN A 84 -0.19 6.83 11.60
C GLN A 84 1.32 6.64 11.48
N GLU A 85 1.99 6.66 12.62
CA GLU A 85 3.39 6.29 12.75
C GLU A 85 3.44 4.93 13.45
N ARG A 86 4.42 4.10 13.12
CA ARG A 86 4.61 2.89 13.91
C ARG A 86 5.24 3.31 15.22
N CYS A 87 4.46 3.33 16.32
CA CYS A 87 5.03 3.46 17.65
C CYS A 87 6.08 2.35 17.82
N ILE A 88 7.33 2.75 17.96
CA ILE A 88 8.40 1.85 18.39
C ILE A 88 8.13 1.63 19.89
N GLU A 89 7.50 0.50 20.24
CA GLU A 89 7.60 -0.05 21.60
C GLU A 89 8.96 -0.74 21.79
#